data_AF-A0A7W1QSU1-F1
#
_entry.id   AF-A0A7W1QSU1-F1
#
_cell.length_a   1.000
_cell.length_b   1.000
_cell.length_c   1.000
_cell.angle_alpha   90.00
_cell.angle_beta   90.00
_cell.angle_gamma   90.00
#
_symmetry.space_group_name_H-M   'P 1'
#
loop_
_entity.id
_entity.type
_entity.pdbx_description
1 polymer ?
#
loop_
_entity_poly.entity_id
_entity_poly.type
_entity_poly.pdbx_seq_one_letter_code
_entity_poly.pdbx_strand_id
1 'polypeptide(L)'
;MAQPFEAGDDLIFQLESGFGLLRVLAVEQHEDAIVVWHLLAYEELFPDVETAEAALAQAGGLHPRVRHMALTDRAFERTPAAK
;
A
#
# COMPACT_ATOMS: atom_id res chain seq x y z
N MET A 1 1.79 -20.06 -5.24
CA MET A 1 2.30 -18.85 -5.91
C MET A 1 1.34 -17.74 -5.54
N ALA A 2 1.76 -16.82 -4.67
CA ALA A 2 0.92 -15.71 -4.26
C ALA A 2 0.69 -14.82 -5.49
N GLN A 3 -0.57 -14.50 -5.79
CA GLN A 3 -0.92 -13.64 -6.92
C GLN A 3 -0.26 -12.27 -6.70
N PRO A 4 0.47 -11.72 -7.69
CA PRO A 4 0.95 -10.35 -7.59
C PRO A 4 -0.26 -9.42 -7.55
N PHE A 5 -0.22 -8.37 -6.73
CA PHE A 5 -1.28 -7.37 -6.69
C PHE A 5 -1.46 -6.72 -8.07
N GLU A 6 -2.68 -6.26 -8.36
CA GLU A 6 -3.04 -5.57 -9.59
C GLU A 6 -3.34 -4.08 -9.33
N ALA A 7 -3.27 -3.27 -10.38
CA ALA A 7 -3.67 -1.88 -10.28
C ALA A 7 -5.16 -1.76 -9.91
N GLY A 8 -5.45 -1.00 -8.86
CA GLY A 8 -6.78 -0.87 -8.28
C GLY A 8 -6.95 -1.64 -6.97
N ASP A 9 -6.07 -2.60 -6.65
CA ASP A 9 -6.14 -3.33 -5.40
C ASP A 9 -5.95 -2.41 -4.19
N ASP A 10 -6.79 -2.60 -3.17
CA ASP A 10 -6.62 -1.98 -1.86
C ASP A 10 -5.93 -2.96 -0.91
N LEU A 11 -4.85 -2.52 -0.29
CA LEU A 11 -4.03 -3.32 0.61
C LEU A 11 -4.24 -2.82 2.05
N ILE A 12 -4.62 -3.73 2.93
CA ILE A 12 -4.71 -3.48 4.37
C ILE A 12 -3.45 -4.06 5.02
N PHE A 13 -2.76 -3.24 5.80
CA PHE A 13 -1.53 -3.65 6.47
C PHE A 13 -1.56 -3.31 7.96
N GLN A 14 -0.98 -4.19 8.77
CA GLN A 14 -0.91 -3.99 10.21
C GLN A 14 0.23 -3.04 10.58
N LEU A 15 -0.09 -2.07 11.43
CA LEU A 15 0.83 -1.21 12.18
C LEU A 15 0.77 -1.60 13.66
N GLU A 16 1.67 -1.05 14.48
CA GLU A 16 1.75 -1.41 15.91
C GLU A 16 0.45 -1.20 16.70
N SER A 17 -0.40 -0.25 16.28
CA SER A 17 -1.62 0.15 17.00
C SER A 17 -2.91 0.06 16.18
N GLY A 18 -2.88 -0.52 14.99
CA GLY A 18 -4.06 -0.64 14.12
C GLY A 18 -3.71 -1.07 12.70
N PHE A 19 -4.62 -0.80 11.77
CA PHE A 19 -4.48 -1.15 10.36
C PHE A 19 -4.48 0.10 9.48
N GLY A 20 -3.58 0.18 8.52
CA GLY A 20 -3.54 1.22 7.50
C GLY A 20 -4.01 0.71 6.14
N LEU A 21 -4.27 1.65 5.23
CA LEU A 21 -4.71 1.38 3.86
C LEU A 21 -3.71 1.93 2.83
N LEU A 22 -3.41 1.11 1.83
CA LEU A 22 -2.74 1.51 0.59
C LEU A 22 -3.62 1.15 -0.60
N ARG A 23 -3.45 1.85 -1.72
CA ARG A 23 -3.99 1.44 -3.01
C ARG A 23 -2.86 1.25 -4.02
N VAL A 24 -2.91 0.16 -4.76
CA VAL A 24 -2.02 -0.08 -5.90
C VAL A 24 -2.50 0.79 -7.06
N LEU A 25 -1.68 1.72 -7.50
CA LEU A 25 -1.95 2.60 -8.63
C LEU A 25 -1.51 1.98 -9.95
N ALA A 26 -0.35 1.33 -9.93
CA ALA A 26 0.24 0.65 -11.08
C ALA A 26 1.30 -0.35 -10.60
N VAL A 27 1.58 -1.33 -11.46
CA VAL A 27 2.68 -2.28 -11.29
C VAL A 27 3.53 -2.23 -12.56
N GLU A 28 4.78 -1.81 -12.43
CA GLU A 28 5.74 -1.74 -13.54
C GLU A 28 6.75 -2.88 -13.41
N GLN A 29 6.97 -3.61 -14.51
CA GLN A 29 7.96 -4.68 -14.59
C GLN A 29 9.12 -4.25 -15.50
N HIS A 30 10.35 -4.32 -14.99
CA HIS A 30 11.56 -4.01 -15.75
C HIS A 30 12.31 -5.27 -16.20
N GLU A 31 13.23 -5.09 -17.16
CA GLU A 31 14.00 -6.14 -17.84
C GLU A 31 14.80 -7.06 -16.89
N ASP A 32 15.14 -6.58 -15.67
CA ASP A 32 15.90 -7.33 -14.65
C ASP A 32 15.02 -8.04 -13.60
N ALA A 33 13.76 -8.32 -13.91
CA ALA A 33 12.77 -8.87 -12.95
C ALA A 33 12.57 -7.97 -11.70
N ILE A 34 12.89 -6.69 -11.82
CA ILE A 34 12.58 -5.68 -10.80
C ILE A 34 11.13 -5.26 -11.00
N VAL A 35 10.34 -5.40 -9.94
CA VAL A 35 8.97 -4.90 -9.89
C VAL A 35 8.98 -3.56 -9.14
N VAL A 36 8.37 -2.55 -9.75
CA VAL A 36 8.08 -1.27 -9.10
C VAL A 36 6.58 -1.22 -8.79
N TRP A 37 6.27 -1.10 -7.51
CA TRP A 37 4.91 -0.94 -7.01
C TRP A 37 4.64 0.55 -6.84
N HIS A 38 3.69 1.08 -7.61
CA HIS A 38 3.21 2.44 -7.45
C HIS A 38 2.01 2.44 -6.52
N LEU A 39 2.12 3.14 -5.39
CA LEU A 39 1.18 3.08 -4.28
C LEU A 39 0.65 4.47 -3.91
N LEU A 40 -0.60 4.52 -3.47
CA LEU A 40 -1.19 5.64 -2.73
C LEU A 40 -1.38 5.18 -1.28
N ALA A 41 -1.08 6.06 -0.32
CA ALA A 41 -1.34 5.82 1.09
C ALA A 41 -2.45 6.72 1.61
N TYR A 42 -3.39 6.12 2.33
CA TYR A 42 -4.46 6.84 3.02
C TYR A 42 -4.00 7.25 4.43
N GLU A 43 -4.65 8.27 4.99
CA GLU A 43 -4.36 8.80 6.33
C GLU A 43 -5.02 7.99 7.45
N GLU A 44 -6.14 7.33 7.14
CA GLU A 44 -6.96 6.63 8.11
C GLU A 44 -6.24 5.44 8.75
N LEU A 45 -6.49 5.27 10.05
CA LEU A 45 -6.11 4.10 10.83
C LEU A 45 -7.37 3.43 11.36
N PHE A 46 -7.43 2.12 11.20
CA PHE A 46 -8.58 1.30 11.56
C PHE A 46 -8.24 0.38 12.74
N PRO A 47 -9.21 0.11 13.64
CA PRO A 47 -8.99 -0.79 14.77
C PRO A 47 -8.90 -2.26 14.34
N ASP A 48 -9.54 -2.61 13.21
CA ASP A 48 -9.63 -3.96 12.65
C ASP A 48 -9.79 -3.90 11.12
N VAL A 49 -9.70 -5.07 10.48
CA VAL A 49 -9.75 -5.21 9.01
C VAL A 49 -11.16 -4.94 8.49
N GLU A 50 -12.18 -5.41 9.20
CA GLU A 50 -13.58 -5.28 8.82
C GLU A 50 -14.00 -3.80 8.72
N THR A 51 -13.53 -2.96 9.64
CA THR A 51 -13.77 -1.51 9.61
C THR A 51 -13.08 -0.85 8.42
N ALA A 52 -11.87 -1.30 8.06
CA ALA A 52 -11.14 -0.79 6.89
C ALA A 52 -11.86 -1.16 5.57
N GLU A 53 -12.33 -2.40 5.44
CA GLU A 53 -13.12 -2.85 4.29
C GLU A 53 -14.45 -2.08 4.16
N ALA A 54 -15.12 -1.84 5.29
CA ALA A 54 -16.34 -1.04 5.31
C ALA A 54 -16.12 0.41 4.86
N ALA A 55 -14.93 0.98 5.15
CA ALA A 55 -14.56 2.32 4.68
C ALA A 55 -14.28 2.33 3.16
N LEU A 56 -13.65 1.29 2.62
CA LEU A 56 -13.43 1.13 1.17
C LEU A 56 -14.74 1.05 0.38
N ALA A 57 -15.76 0.39 0.94
CA ALA A 57 -17.08 0.26 0.31
C ALA A 57 -17.88 1.58 0.26
N GLN A 58 -17.51 2.58 1.06
CA GLN A 58 -18.18 3.88 1.12
C GLN A 58 -17.49 4.90 0.22
N ALA A 59 -18.19 5.36 -0.82
CA ALA A 59 -17.68 6.39 -1.70
C ALA A 59 -17.55 7.74 -0.95
N GLY A 60 -16.31 8.13 -0.62
CA GLY A 60 -15.98 9.50 -0.22
C GLY A 60 -15.40 9.74 1.17
N GLY A 61 -14.91 8.70 1.87
CA GLY A 61 -14.40 8.85 3.24
C GLY A 61 -12.88 8.88 3.42
N LEU A 62 -12.10 8.41 2.44
CA LEU A 62 -10.67 8.17 2.61
C LEU A 62 -9.82 9.35 2.12
N HIS A 63 -8.85 9.76 2.94
CA HIS A 63 -8.00 10.90 2.67
C HIS A 63 -6.60 10.44 2.25
N PRO A 64 -6.14 10.74 1.01
CA PRO A 64 -4.78 10.41 0.61
C PRO A 64 -3.76 11.25 1.38
N ARG A 65 -2.96 10.60 2.23
CA ARG A 65 -1.81 11.21 2.91
C ARG A 65 -0.62 11.35 1.96
N VAL A 66 -0.33 10.30 1.20
CA VAL A 66 0.70 10.30 0.15
C VAL A 66 0.06 9.83 -1.14
N ARG A 67 -0.03 10.71 -2.13
CA ARG A 67 -0.74 10.45 -3.39
C ARG A 67 -0.01 9.51 -4.35
N HIS A 68 1.31 9.40 -4.21
CA HIS A 68 2.14 8.54 -5.03
C HIS A 68 3.45 8.20 -4.31
N MET A 69 3.77 6.91 -4.25
CA MET A 69 5.05 6.34 -3.83
C MET A 69 5.42 5.26 -4.82
N ALA A 70 6.70 5.15 -5.16
CA ALA A 70 7.23 4.07 -5.99
C ALA A 70 8.19 3.24 -5.13
N LEU A 71 7.84 1.98 -4.88
CA LEU A 71 8.64 1.08 -4.06
C LEU A 71 9.13 -0.08 -4.91
N THR A 72 10.39 -0.43 -4.72
CA THR A 72 10.98 -1.68 -5.20
C THR A 72 11.33 -2.52 -3.98
N ASP A 73 11.40 -3.83 -4.15
CA ASP A 73 11.85 -4.72 -3.06
C ASP A 73 13.24 -4.29 -2.55
N ARG A 74 14.12 -3.88 -3.48
CA ARG A 74 15.47 -3.38 -3.18
C ARG A 74 15.48 -2.05 -2.40
N ALA A 75 14.46 -1.20 -2.53
CA ALA A 75 14.40 0.06 -1.81
C ALA A 75 14.34 -0.19 -0.30
N PHE A 76 13.61 -1.21 0.14
CA PHE A 76 13.56 -1.59 1.55
C PHE A 76 14.89 -2.19 2.02
N GLU A 77 15.45 -3.15 1.27
CA GLU A 77 16.70 -3.83 1.62
C GLU A 77 17.91 -2.89 1.78
N ARG A 78 17.94 -1.79 1.02
CA ARG A 78 19.07 -0.85 0.99
C ARG A 78 18.83 0.41 1.81
N THR A 79 17.69 0.53 2.48
CA THR A 79 17.41 1.67 3.36
C THR A 79 18.21 1.52 4.66
N PRO A 80 19.15 2.42 4.97
CA PRO A 80 19.87 2.36 6.23
C PRO A 80 18.90 2.61 7.39
N ALA A 81 18.96 1.78 8.42
CA ALA A 81 18.24 2.05 9.66
C ALA A 81 18.80 3.31 10.32
N ALA A 82 17.97 4.34 10.48
CA ALA A 82 18.28 5.45 11.37
C ALA A 82 18.13 4.94 12.81
N LYS A 83 19.21 5.08 13.60
CA LYS A 83 19.23 4.79 15.04
C LYS A 83 19.28 6.08 15.82
#